data_AF-A0A4U0GYP8-F1
#
_entry.id   AF-A0A4U0GYP8-F1
#
_cell.length_a   1.000
_cell.length_b   1.000
_cell.length_c   1.000
_cell.angle_alpha   90.00
_cell.angle_beta   90.00
_cell.angle_gamma   90.00
#
_symmetry.space_group_name_H-M   'P 1'
#
loop_
_entity.id
_entity.type
_entity.pdbx_description
1 polymer ?
#
loop_
_entity_poly.entity_id
_entity_poly.type
_entity_poly.pdbx_seq_one_letter_code
_entity_poly.pdbx_strand_id
1 'polypeptide(L)'
;MIQNMCISLEKFIERLIQRIDVERIYQFAFPTDDGEQQLKPQLLLVVNPVKGMAPNALAPIVSLCMSDLEEEMSFEMIITGEWSNRLKQGSLYHTYASLPENLLYASKKKLNTIFEDKNLNGLLELAQYNYNQARGISDEFRAGVANFLDKEDYTQATFMLHQFVEARIKSFKTSVMGVKSTKGHSVEQLIKSVRGALPSLYDLFPYNEAQAELLRKLDQSYVKTLKWDQIDISKEEFEILLHKCEQIADDMDRRVAMMLACIVNYQDKKMVEQEKAAQDQVENKEAKTESYGSKQEGQPVKTLVCESFKDYPWLPEYTSDVNQLLEKIRKNHNPEQITMLNYHTGGFSGGSLFQQEQQEQVGAKVELYLVVIMNNTGPFHFKCMQVGVASAMVLYLNVSYIERKLAEGHRLVNTLWTRGRILRRKSTFKPKFDITEVDWEAIYEKEAKIVENAKVCMNNLYCMLNNSSTLMLDTALLLIRNLYEIGVNTYTRCKLGSRFLECSLGEQVDWSGAIDRKLIDFVYPHSEVQLARLRLIMGIRTVWWKCVDLGLSKTSKPEYTELAREVNHFFEKQLDKALVQLKQRAEQKKKEAISD
;
A
#
# COMPACT_ATOMS: atom_id res chain seq x y z
N MET A 1 22.67 -30.00 31.26
CA MET A 1 21.34 -29.73 30.65
C MET A 1 21.47 -29.12 29.26
N ILE A 2 22.13 -27.96 29.07
CA ILE A 2 22.26 -27.29 27.75
C ILE A 2 22.84 -28.21 26.65
N GLN A 3 23.82 -29.04 26.97
CA GLN A 3 24.47 -29.96 26.02
C GLN A 3 23.57 -31.13 25.58
N ASN A 4 22.65 -31.60 26.43
CA ASN A 4 21.68 -32.65 26.07
C ASN A 4 20.52 -32.09 25.23
N MET A 5 20.11 -30.84 25.50
CA MET A 5 19.06 -30.15 24.74
C MET A 5 19.48 -29.95 23.27
N CYS A 6 20.75 -29.58 23.03
CA CYS A 6 21.31 -29.41 21.70
C CYS A 6 21.29 -30.72 20.87
N ILE A 7 21.65 -31.85 21.50
CA ILE A 7 21.64 -33.19 20.85
C ILE A 7 20.21 -33.63 20.52
N SER A 8 19.23 -33.31 21.38
CA SER A 8 17.82 -33.68 21.16
C SER A 8 17.18 -32.91 19.98
N LEU A 9 17.54 -31.64 19.81
CA LEU A 9 17.05 -30.77 18.75
C LEU A 9 17.63 -31.15 17.38
N GLU A 10 18.93 -31.47 17.32
CA GLU A 10 19.58 -31.97 16.10
C GLU A 10 18.93 -33.27 15.62
N LYS A 11 18.70 -34.23 16.53
CA LYS A 11 17.98 -35.48 16.22
C LYS A 11 16.54 -35.24 15.77
N PHE A 12 15.86 -34.23 16.32
CA PHE A 12 14.55 -33.82 15.83
C PHE A 12 14.62 -33.30 14.39
N ILE A 13 15.56 -32.39 14.09
CA ILE A 13 15.75 -31.83 12.75
C ILE A 13 16.06 -32.95 11.74
N GLU A 14 16.99 -33.85 12.06
CA GLU A 14 17.36 -34.97 11.20
C GLU A 14 16.16 -35.88 10.87
N ARG A 15 15.36 -36.24 11.88
CA ARG A 15 14.13 -37.03 11.66
C ARG A 15 13.11 -36.28 10.83
N LEU A 16 13.00 -34.97 11.03
CA LEU A 16 12.03 -34.13 10.33
C LEU A 16 12.37 -34.03 8.84
N ILE A 17 13.63 -33.73 8.50
CA ILE A 17 14.08 -33.59 7.10
C ILE A 17 14.05 -34.92 6.32
N GLN A 18 14.09 -36.06 7.02
CA GLN A 18 13.90 -37.39 6.40
C GLN A 18 12.45 -37.68 6.03
N ARG A 19 11.49 -37.06 6.72
CA ARG A 19 10.05 -37.35 6.58
C ARG A 19 9.27 -36.26 5.85
N ILE A 20 9.79 -35.04 5.84
CA ILE A 20 9.16 -33.86 5.24
C ILE A 20 10.19 -33.14 4.36
N ASP A 21 9.79 -32.72 3.16
CA ASP A 21 10.61 -31.87 2.29
C ASP A 21 10.62 -30.43 2.83
N VAL A 22 11.50 -30.18 3.80
CA VAL A 22 11.66 -28.89 4.46
C VAL A 22 12.70 -28.05 3.70
N GLU A 23 12.36 -26.82 3.36
CA GLU A 23 13.32 -25.87 2.79
C GLU A 23 14.15 -25.20 3.89
N ARG A 24 13.49 -24.71 4.95
CA ARG A 24 14.13 -24.01 6.09
C ARG A 24 13.42 -24.29 7.42
N ILE A 25 14.19 -24.29 8.49
CA ILE A 25 13.68 -24.36 9.88
C ILE A 25 14.27 -23.18 10.63
N TYR A 26 13.41 -22.42 11.30
CA TYR A 26 13.81 -21.36 12.21
C TYR A 26 13.30 -21.63 13.63
N GLN A 27 14.11 -21.28 14.63
CA GLN A 27 13.71 -21.26 16.03
C GLN A 27 13.85 -19.85 16.56
N PHE A 28 12.80 -19.34 17.18
CA PHE A 28 12.77 -17.98 17.71
C PHE A 28 11.94 -17.95 18.99
N ALA A 29 12.20 -16.95 19.82
CA ALA A 29 11.39 -16.66 20.99
C ALA A 29 11.10 -15.16 21.01
N PHE A 30 9.91 -14.80 21.50
CA PHE A 30 9.60 -13.41 21.77
C PHE A 30 10.04 -13.07 23.19
N PRO A 31 10.67 -11.90 23.42
CA PRO A 31 10.91 -11.43 24.78
C PRO A 31 9.57 -11.22 25.51
N THR A 32 9.57 -11.40 26.83
CA THR A 32 8.44 -10.99 27.68
C THR A 32 8.54 -9.51 28.04
N ASP A 33 7.44 -8.95 28.54
CA ASP A 33 7.31 -7.53 28.89
C ASP A 33 8.30 -7.10 29.99
N ASP A 34 8.77 -8.04 30.82
CA ASP A 34 9.71 -7.78 31.91
C ASP A 34 11.18 -7.83 31.44
N GLY A 35 11.44 -8.15 30.17
CA GLY A 35 12.80 -8.21 29.58
C GLY A 35 13.69 -9.34 30.12
N GLU A 36 13.35 -9.95 31.25
CA GLU A 36 14.15 -10.96 31.95
C GLU A 36 13.81 -12.41 31.55
N GLN A 37 12.59 -12.67 31.06
CA GLN A 37 12.16 -14.01 30.64
C GLN A 37 11.85 -14.02 29.13
N GLN A 38 12.22 -15.09 28.43
CA GLN A 38 11.80 -15.32 27.05
C GLN A 38 10.55 -16.20 27.05
N LEU A 39 9.57 -15.89 26.19
CA LEU A 39 8.47 -16.81 25.93
C LEU A 39 9.03 -18.14 25.41
N LYS A 40 8.28 -19.23 25.59
CA LYS A 40 8.68 -20.56 25.13
C LYS A 40 9.12 -20.51 23.65
N PRO A 41 10.23 -21.18 23.30
CA PRO A 41 10.73 -21.19 21.93
C PRO A 41 9.70 -21.76 20.96
N GLN A 42 9.61 -21.15 19.80
CA GLN A 42 8.69 -21.52 18.72
C GLN A 42 9.48 -21.88 17.47
N LEU A 43 8.88 -22.71 16.60
CA LEU A 43 9.47 -23.11 15.34
C LEU A 43 8.68 -22.59 14.14
N LEU A 44 9.38 -22.05 13.15
CA LEU A 44 8.82 -21.76 11.82
C LEU A 44 9.39 -22.76 10.81
N LEU A 45 8.52 -23.62 10.28
CA LEU A 45 8.85 -24.66 9.31
C LEU A 45 8.44 -24.21 7.91
N VAL A 46 9.42 -23.86 7.08
CA VAL A 46 9.20 -23.53 5.67
C VAL A 46 9.33 -24.79 4.83
N VAL A 47 8.22 -25.29 4.31
CA VAL A 47 8.14 -26.56 3.57
C VAL A 47 7.95 -26.35 2.07
N ASN A 48 8.54 -27.23 1.27
CA ASN A 48 8.28 -27.24 -0.16
C ASN A 48 6.87 -27.80 -0.44
N PRO A 49 6.17 -27.29 -1.48
CA PRO A 49 4.82 -27.73 -1.78
C PRO A 49 4.78 -29.18 -2.25
N VAL A 50 3.98 -30.01 -1.59
CA VAL A 50 3.64 -31.37 -2.03
C VAL A 50 2.30 -31.34 -2.76
N LYS A 51 2.23 -31.88 -3.97
CA LYS A 51 1.01 -31.86 -4.80
C LYS A 51 -0.18 -32.44 -4.03
N GLY A 52 -1.27 -31.67 -3.93
CA GLY A 52 -2.54 -32.12 -3.37
C GLY A 52 -2.63 -32.13 -1.83
N MET A 53 -1.60 -31.69 -1.10
CA MET A 53 -1.63 -31.64 0.36
C MET A 53 -1.46 -30.21 0.89
N ALA A 54 -2.29 -29.85 1.87
CA ALA A 54 -2.10 -28.64 2.64
C ALA A 54 -0.97 -28.83 3.67
N PRO A 55 -0.19 -27.78 4.01
CA PRO A 55 0.93 -27.89 4.97
C PRO A 55 0.51 -28.46 6.32
N ASN A 56 -0.65 -28.02 6.82
CA ASN A 56 -1.18 -28.43 8.12
C ASN A 56 -1.54 -29.92 8.18
N ALA A 57 -1.71 -30.60 7.04
CA ALA A 57 -1.91 -32.04 7.00
C ALA A 57 -0.67 -32.82 7.47
N LEU A 58 0.50 -32.19 7.47
CA LEU A 58 1.77 -32.77 7.91
C LEU A 58 2.06 -32.50 9.40
N ALA A 59 1.25 -31.67 10.07
CA ALA A 59 1.44 -31.33 11.49
C ALA A 59 1.55 -32.56 12.42
N PRO A 60 0.77 -33.65 12.24
CA PRO A 60 0.93 -34.86 13.07
C PRO A 60 2.32 -35.51 12.94
N ILE A 61 2.95 -35.41 11.77
CA ILE A 61 4.30 -35.95 11.53
C ILE A 61 5.32 -35.12 12.32
N VAL A 62 5.16 -33.80 12.33
CA VAL A 62 5.99 -32.88 13.11
C VAL A 62 5.88 -33.21 14.60
N SER A 63 4.65 -33.32 15.13
CA SER A 63 4.41 -33.70 16.53
C SER A 63 5.03 -35.06 16.88
N LEU A 64 4.93 -36.05 15.97
CA LEU A 64 5.58 -37.35 16.16
C LEU A 64 7.11 -37.24 16.19
N CYS A 65 7.71 -36.38 15.35
CA CYS A 65 9.15 -36.13 15.40
C CYS A 65 9.57 -35.44 16.71
N MET A 66 8.69 -34.67 17.34
CA MET A 66 8.93 -33.97 18.61
C MET A 66 8.76 -34.86 19.85
N SER A 67 8.33 -36.13 19.71
CA SER A 67 8.01 -37.04 20.83
C SER A 67 9.12 -37.23 21.87
N ASP A 68 10.38 -37.04 21.45
CA ASP A 68 11.57 -37.30 22.27
C ASP A 68 12.16 -36.01 22.84
N LEU A 69 11.51 -34.86 22.62
CA LEU A 69 11.88 -33.59 23.24
C LEU A 69 11.28 -33.52 24.64
N GLU A 70 12.06 -33.06 25.61
CA GLU A 70 11.61 -32.89 27.00
C GLU A 70 10.47 -31.86 27.12
N GLU A 71 10.42 -30.90 26.20
CA GLU A 71 9.36 -29.90 26.10
C GLU A 71 8.79 -29.80 24.68
N GLU A 72 7.46 -29.80 24.58
CA GLU A 72 6.75 -29.60 23.32
C GLU A 72 6.85 -28.12 22.89
N MET A 73 7.44 -27.88 21.73
CA MET A 73 7.54 -26.54 21.13
C MET A 73 6.36 -26.30 20.19
N SER A 74 5.76 -25.10 20.28
CA SER A 74 4.77 -24.68 19.29
C SER A 74 5.43 -24.44 17.93
N PHE A 75 4.78 -24.83 16.85
CA PHE A 75 5.31 -24.63 15.51
C PHE A 75 4.26 -24.12 14.52
N GLU A 76 4.73 -23.38 13.52
CA GLU A 76 3.95 -22.96 12.36
C GLU A 76 4.55 -23.58 11.09
N MET A 77 3.69 -24.10 10.22
CA MET A 77 4.08 -24.64 8.91
C MET A 77 3.60 -23.73 7.79
N ILE A 78 4.51 -23.36 6.89
CA ILE A 78 4.21 -22.48 5.77
C ILE A 78 4.91 -22.95 4.49
N ILE A 79 4.24 -22.84 3.34
CA ILE A 79 4.85 -23.19 2.05
C ILE A 79 5.86 -22.12 1.67
N THR A 80 7.01 -22.52 1.10
CA THR A 80 8.04 -21.62 0.54
C THR A 80 7.50 -20.40 -0.20
N GLY A 81 6.57 -20.61 -1.14
CA GLY A 81 5.99 -19.52 -1.94
C GLY A 81 5.15 -18.56 -1.09
N GLU A 82 4.40 -19.08 -0.13
CA GLU A 82 3.59 -18.28 0.78
C GLU A 82 4.45 -17.51 1.76
N TRP A 83 5.45 -18.16 2.37
CA TRP A 83 6.45 -17.54 3.23
C TRP A 83 7.15 -16.36 2.54
N SER A 84 7.61 -16.56 1.31
CA SER A 84 8.21 -15.47 0.51
C SER A 84 7.22 -14.33 0.28
N ASN A 85 5.94 -14.63 0.04
CA ASN A 85 4.90 -13.62 -0.13
C ASN A 85 4.60 -12.88 1.19
N ARG A 86 4.55 -13.56 2.33
CA ARG A 86 4.35 -12.92 3.65
C ARG A 86 5.48 -11.94 3.96
N LEU A 87 6.73 -12.34 3.68
CA LEU A 87 7.88 -11.46 3.80
C LEU A 87 7.75 -10.22 2.90
N LYS A 88 7.44 -10.40 1.60
CA LYS A 88 7.25 -9.28 0.66
C LYS A 88 6.12 -8.33 1.02
N GLN A 89 5.13 -8.81 1.78
CA GLN A 89 4.00 -8.01 2.26
C GLN A 89 4.32 -7.24 3.57
N GLY A 90 5.53 -7.38 4.12
CA GLY A 90 5.94 -6.70 5.34
C GLY A 90 5.43 -7.39 6.61
N SER A 91 5.26 -8.71 6.61
CA SER A 91 4.88 -9.44 7.83
C SER A 91 5.96 -9.35 8.90
N LEU A 92 5.68 -8.67 10.01
CA LEU A 92 6.62 -8.56 11.14
C LEU A 92 6.98 -9.91 11.74
N TYR A 93 5.98 -10.77 11.96
CA TYR A 93 6.17 -12.09 12.54
C TYR A 93 7.12 -12.93 11.70
N HIS A 94 6.86 -13.04 10.38
CA HIS A 94 7.72 -13.84 9.50
C HIS A 94 9.09 -13.22 9.32
N THR A 95 9.19 -11.88 9.31
CA THR A 95 10.47 -11.18 9.20
C THR A 95 11.34 -11.45 10.41
N TYR A 96 10.79 -11.31 11.62
CA TYR A 96 11.51 -11.61 12.87
C TYR A 96 11.86 -13.10 12.99
N ALA A 97 10.86 -13.98 12.83
CA ALA A 97 11.07 -15.43 12.92
C ALA A 97 12.12 -15.94 11.93
N SER A 98 12.22 -15.32 10.76
CA SER A 98 13.13 -15.74 9.69
C SER A 98 14.48 -15.01 9.68
N LEU A 99 14.80 -14.23 10.72
CA LEU A 99 16.12 -13.60 10.84
C LEU A 99 17.23 -14.66 10.77
N PRO A 100 18.40 -14.34 10.18
CA PRO A 100 19.50 -15.30 10.05
C PRO A 100 19.97 -15.92 11.37
N GLU A 101 19.90 -15.19 12.48
CA GLU A 101 20.24 -15.70 13.83
C GLU A 101 19.29 -16.80 14.32
N ASN A 102 18.06 -16.84 13.79
CA ASN A 102 17.04 -17.82 14.14
C ASN A 102 17.11 -19.08 13.25
N LEU A 103 17.98 -19.13 12.24
CA LEU A 103 18.04 -20.22 11.26
C LEU A 103 18.70 -21.49 11.85
N LEU A 104 17.95 -22.58 11.94
CA LEU A 104 18.46 -23.89 12.37
C LEU A 104 18.85 -24.80 11.20
N TYR A 105 18.13 -24.74 10.08
CA TYR A 105 18.37 -25.62 8.92
C TYR A 105 18.01 -24.94 7.60
N ALA A 106 18.78 -25.23 6.54
CA ALA A 106 18.47 -24.84 5.16
C ALA A 106 18.89 -25.93 4.14
N SER A 107 17.95 -26.36 3.29
CA SER A 107 18.13 -27.41 2.29
C SER A 107 19.11 -27.05 1.14
N LYS A 108 19.29 -25.75 0.84
CA LYS A 108 20.21 -25.25 -0.21
C LYS A 108 21.01 -24.05 0.28
N LYS A 109 22.30 -23.96 -0.06
CA LYS A 109 23.19 -22.78 0.17
C LYS A 109 22.81 -21.53 -0.66
N LYS A 110 21.55 -21.35 -1.05
CA LYS A 110 21.10 -20.09 -1.66
C LYS A 110 20.96 -19.05 -0.56
N LEU A 111 21.82 -18.02 -0.62
CA LEU A 111 21.72 -16.82 0.21
C LEU A 111 20.31 -16.23 0.07
N ASN A 112 19.67 -15.97 1.21
CA ASN A 112 18.36 -15.34 1.23
C ASN A 112 18.54 -13.82 1.08
N THR A 113 18.37 -13.30 -0.13
CA THR A 113 18.56 -11.87 -0.44
C THR A 113 17.52 -10.96 0.22
N ILE A 114 16.46 -11.53 0.81
CA ILE A 114 15.41 -10.79 1.51
C ILE A 114 15.94 -10.09 2.78
N PHE A 115 16.98 -10.63 3.42
CA PHE A 115 17.59 -10.08 4.64
C PHE A 115 18.81 -9.19 4.39
N GLU A 116 18.96 -8.69 3.16
CA GLU A 116 19.87 -7.56 2.89
C GLU A 116 19.33 -6.29 3.57
N ASP A 117 20.21 -5.45 4.13
CA ASP A 117 19.82 -4.36 5.05
C ASP A 117 18.81 -3.37 4.44
N LYS A 118 18.91 -3.15 3.14
CA LYS A 118 17.99 -2.28 2.37
C LYS A 118 16.58 -2.85 2.27
N ASN A 119 16.45 -4.17 2.15
CA ASN A 119 15.16 -4.84 2.07
C ASN A 119 14.50 -4.86 3.46
N LEU A 120 15.27 -5.13 4.51
CA LEU A 120 14.76 -5.18 5.88
C LEU A 120 14.17 -3.83 6.34
N ASN A 121 14.84 -2.71 6.07
CA ASN A 121 14.31 -1.36 6.34
C ASN A 121 12.99 -1.10 5.60
N GLY A 122 12.90 -1.49 4.33
CA GLY A 122 11.67 -1.33 3.55
C GLY A 122 10.51 -2.17 4.10
N LEU A 123 10.81 -3.37 4.61
CA LEU A 123 9.81 -4.24 5.26
C LEU A 123 9.34 -3.64 6.59
N LEU A 124 10.23 -3.06 7.39
CA LEU A 124 9.89 -2.37 8.64
C LEU A 124 9.02 -1.14 8.39
N GLU A 125 9.41 -0.27 7.45
CA GLU A 125 8.62 0.90 7.07
C GLU A 125 7.22 0.49 6.58
N LEU A 126 7.13 -0.55 5.74
CA LEU A 126 5.86 -1.05 5.20
C LEU A 126 4.97 -1.61 6.32
N ALA A 127 5.54 -2.42 7.22
CA ALA A 127 4.83 -2.99 8.35
C ALA A 127 4.28 -1.90 9.28
N GLN A 128 5.11 -0.91 9.60
CA GLN A 128 4.74 0.17 10.51
C GLN A 128 3.71 1.10 9.86
N TYR A 129 3.85 1.42 8.57
CA TYR A 129 2.86 2.17 7.82
C TYR A 129 1.50 1.45 7.81
N ASN A 130 1.49 0.16 7.47
CA ASN A 130 0.26 -0.64 7.41
C ASN A 130 -0.41 -0.72 8.78
N TYR A 131 0.37 -0.92 9.84
CA TYR A 131 -0.15 -0.98 11.20
C TYR A 131 -0.72 0.35 11.65
N ASN A 132 0.01 1.46 11.46
CA ASN A 132 -0.41 2.79 11.90
C ASN A 132 -1.67 3.28 11.19
N GLN A 133 -1.76 3.08 9.87
CA GLN A 133 -2.96 3.44 9.09
C GLN A 133 -4.20 2.71 9.61
N ALA A 134 -4.07 1.41 9.86
CA ALA A 134 -5.20 0.59 10.24
C ALA A 134 -5.53 0.72 11.75
N ARG A 135 -4.54 1.02 12.59
CA ARG A 135 -4.69 1.50 13.97
C ARG A 135 -5.51 2.79 14.03
N GLY A 136 -5.23 3.78 13.17
CA GLY A 136 -5.98 5.04 13.15
C GLY A 136 -7.49 4.83 12.99
N ILE A 137 -7.90 3.92 12.10
CA ILE A 137 -9.32 3.55 11.91
C ILE A 137 -9.90 2.92 13.18
N SER A 138 -9.15 2.06 13.85
CA SER A 138 -9.57 1.47 15.13
C SER A 138 -9.73 2.55 16.20
N ASP A 139 -8.77 3.47 16.34
CA ASP A 139 -8.81 4.57 17.31
C ASP A 139 -10.02 5.50 17.10
N GLU A 140 -10.47 5.71 15.85
CA GLU A 140 -11.71 6.44 15.54
C GLU A 140 -12.95 5.76 16.14
N PHE A 141 -13.06 4.44 16.04
CA PHE A 141 -14.16 3.70 16.68
C PHE A 141 -14.10 3.80 18.21
N ARG A 142 -12.90 3.78 18.79
CA ARG A 142 -12.73 3.98 20.24
C ARG A 142 -13.17 5.36 20.69
N ALA A 143 -12.92 6.41 19.88
CA ALA A 143 -13.47 7.74 20.14
C ALA A 143 -15.01 7.74 20.03
N GLY A 144 -15.56 6.98 19.07
CA GLY A 144 -16.99 6.74 18.95
C GLY A 144 -17.62 6.14 20.21
N VAL A 145 -16.93 5.20 20.88
CA VAL A 145 -17.38 4.63 22.15
C VAL A 145 -17.63 5.72 23.20
N ALA A 146 -16.68 6.65 23.38
CA ALA A 146 -16.81 7.72 24.36
C ALA A 146 -18.05 8.60 24.08
N ASN A 147 -18.28 8.96 22.82
CA ASN A 147 -19.42 9.80 22.42
C ASN A 147 -20.80 9.18 22.70
N PHE A 148 -20.91 7.84 22.68
CA PHE A 148 -22.16 7.14 23.01
C PHE A 148 -22.31 6.89 24.51
N LEU A 149 -21.19 6.73 25.24
CA LEU A 149 -21.22 6.68 26.71
C LEU A 149 -21.69 7.99 27.32
N ASP A 150 -21.30 9.14 26.76
CA ASP A 150 -21.79 10.46 27.18
C ASP A 150 -23.31 10.61 27.05
N LYS A 151 -23.94 9.77 26.24
CA LYS A 151 -25.39 9.72 26.01
C LYS A 151 -26.07 8.55 26.72
N GLU A 152 -25.32 7.78 27.49
CA GLU A 152 -25.77 6.53 28.13
C GLU A 152 -26.33 5.49 27.14
N ASP A 153 -25.91 5.55 25.87
CA ASP A 153 -26.33 4.62 24.82
C ASP A 153 -25.38 3.42 24.76
N TYR A 154 -25.55 2.49 25.69
CA TYR A 154 -24.70 1.30 25.79
C TYR A 154 -24.84 0.34 24.60
N THR A 155 -25.97 0.36 23.89
CA THR A 155 -26.14 -0.44 22.66
C THR A 155 -25.19 0.04 21.57
N GLN A 156 -25.21 1.35 21.26
CA GLN A 156 -24.32 1.92 20.25
C GLN A 156 -22.86 1.95 20.71
N ALA A 157 -22.61 2.19 22.01
CA ALA A 157 -21.26 2.11 22.57
C ALA A 157 -20.68 0.69 22.40
N THR A 158 -21.47 -0.36 22.64
CA THR A 158 -21.02 -1.76 22.45
C THR A 158 -20.73 -2.08 20.99
N PHE A 159 -21.54 -1.56 20.06
CA PHE A 159 -21.28 -1.69 18.63
C PHE A 159 -19.97 -1.00 18.21
N MET A 160 -19.74 0.23 18.68
CA MET A 160 -18.47 0.93 18.42
C MET A 160 -17.29 0.19 19.03
N LEU A 161 -17.48 -0.40 20.22
CA LEU A 161 -16.45 -1.21 20.89
C LEU A 161 -16.11 -2.47 20.10
N HIS A 162 -17.12 -3.14 19.52
CA HIS A 162 -16.90 -4.26 18.60
C HIS A 162 -16.08 -3.82 17.37
N GLN A 163 -16.47 -2.72 16.72
CA GLN A 163 -15.75 -2.22 15.55
C GLN A 163 -14.31 -1.81 15.87
N PHE A 164 -14.07 -1.22 17.04
CA PHE A 164 -12.74 -0.90 17.55
C PHE A 164 -11.83 -2.14 17.59
N VAL A 165 -12.26 -3.20 18.27
CA VAL A 165 -11.46 -4.43 18.42
C VAL A 165 -11.37 -5.21 17.12
N GLU A 166 -12.46 -5.29 16.36
CA GLU A 166 -12.47 -5.95 15.04
C GLU A 166 -11.42 -5.31 14.12
N ALA A 167 -11.45 -3.98 14.00
CA ALA A 167 -10.47 -3.24 13.21
C ALA A 167 -9.05 -3.47 13.73
N ARG A 168 -8.84 -3.46 15.05
CA ARG A 168 -7.53 -3.69 15.67
C ARG A 168 -6.96 -5.07 15.32
N ILE A 169 -7.74 -6.14 15.50
CA ILE A 169 -7.29 -7.51 15.22
C ILE A 169 -7.03 -7.70 13.72
N LYS A 170 -7.88 -7.16 12.85
CA LYS A 170 -7.68 -7.23 11.39
C LYS A 170 -6.42 -6.50 10.94
N SER A 171 -6.11 -5.37 11.58
CA SER A 171 -4.90 -4.57 11.36
C SER A 171 -3.65 -5.33 11.79
N PHE A 172 -3.69 -5.89 13.00
CA PHE A 172 -2.62 -6.73 13.54
C PHE A 172 -2.36 -7.93 12.63
N LYS A 173 -3.39 -8.68 12.25
CA LYS A 173 -3.26 -9.84 11.35
C LYS A 173 -2.64 -9.48 10.00
N THR A 174 -3.02 -8.34 9.42
CA THR A 174 -2.49 -7.91 8.13
C THR A 174 -1.02 -7.51 8.25
N SER A 175 -0.67 -6.73 9.27
CA SER A 175 0.69 -6.14 9.41
C SER A 175 1.69 -7.11 10.04
N VAL A 176 1.26 -7.89 11.04
CA VAL A 176 2.10 -8.83 11.75
C VAL A 176 2.20 -10.15 11.00
N MET A 177 1.08 -10.73 10.59
CA MET A 177 1.08 -12.06 9.95
C MET A 177 1.17 -11.99 8.42
N GLY A 178 1.03 -10.80 7.82
CA GLY A 178 1.01 -10.63 6.37
C GLY A 178 -0.25 -11.22 5.74
N VAL A 179 -1.34 -11.39 6.48
CA VAL A 179 -2.56 -12.07 6.01
C VAL A 179 -3.72 -11.09 6.02
N LYS A 180 -4.30 -10.82 4.84
CA LYS A 180 -5.56 -10.07 4.76
C LYS A 180 -6.65 -10.83 5.53
N SER A 181 -7.35 -10.13 6.40
CA SER A 181 -8.43 -10.77 7.17
C SER A 181 -9.60 -11.19 6.27
N THR A 182 -10.29 -12.24 6.67
CA THR A 182 -11.49 -12.75 5.98
C THR A 182 -12.66 -11.79 6.16
N LYS A 183 -13.74 -11.97 5.38
CA LYS A 183 -14.97 -11.17 5.49
C LYS A 183 -15.76 -11.42 6.79
N GLY A 184 -15.27 -12.28 7.69
CA GLY A 184 -15.93 -12.54 8.97
C GLY A 184 -15.82 -11.34 9.91
N HIS A 185 -16.84 -11.16 10.74
CA HIS A 185 -16.93 -10.08 11.72
C HIS A 185 -16.85 -10.57 13.18
N SER A 186 -16.91 -11.88 13.44
CA SER A 186 -16.80 -12.42 14.80
C SER A 186 -15.43 -12.13 15.41
N VAL A 187 -15.43 -11.39 16.51
CA VAL A 187 -14.27 -11.08 17.34
C VAL A 187 -13.68 -12.37 17.90
N GLU A 188 -14.50 -13.34 18.33
CA GLU A 188 -14.00 -14.64 18.81
C GLU A 188 -13.14 -15.34 17.74
N GLN A 189 -13.65 -15.41 16.50
CA GLN A 189 -12.91 -16.04 15.41
C GLN A 189 -11.65 -15.24 15.02
N LEU A 190 -11.70 -13.92 15.13
CA LEU A 190 -10.58 -13.05 14.87
C LEU A 190 -9.46 -13.22 15.91
N ILE A 191 -9.80 -13.25 17.21
CA ILE A 191 -8.88 -13.57 18.32
C ILE A 191 -8.23 -14.94 18.06
N LYS A 192 -9.04 -15.95 17.69
CA LYS A 192 -8.51 -17.28 17.39
C LYS A 192 -7.49 -17.26 16.25
N SER A 193 -7.72 -16.41 15.26
CA SER A 193 -6.87 -16.36 14.06
C SER A 193 -5.51 -15.70 14.27
N VAL A 194 -5.26 -15.04 15.40
CA VAL A 194 -3.97 -14.40 15.73
C VAL A 194 -3.22 -15.14 16.85
N ARG A 195 -3.71 -16.31 17.28
CA ARG A 195 -3.13 -17.12 18.36
C ARG A 195 -1.62 -17.33 18.27
N GLY A 196 -1.12 -17.64 17.07
CA GLY A 196 0.30 -17.94 16.87
C GLY A 196 1.21 -16.74 17.17
N ALA A 197 0.73 -15.52 16.94
CA ALA A 197 1.50 -14.30 17.14
C ALA A 197 1.25 -13.63 18.50
N LEU A 198 0.09 -13.88 19.13
CA LEU A 198 -0.27 -13.29 20.42
C LEU A 198 -1.12 -14.26 21.26
N PRO A 199 -0.52 -15.30 21.85
CA PRO A 199 -1.26 -16.33 22.59
C PRO A 199 -1.96 -15.80 23.84
N SER A 200 -1.42 -14.75 24.47
CA SER A 200 -1.98 -14.14 25.69
C SER A 200 -3.40 -13.59 25.53
N LEU A 201 -3.86 -13.31 24.30
CA LEU A 201 -5.23 -12.83 24.07
C LEU A 201 -6.30 -13.85 24.50
N TYR A 202 -5.98 -15.14 24.54
CA TYR A 202 -6.92 -16.16 24.98
C TYR A 202 -7.21 -16.09 26.46
N ASP A 203 -6.27 -15.58 27.25
CA ASP A 203 -6.43 -15.45 28.70
C ASP A 203 -7.32 -14.25 29.06
N LEU A 204 -7.52 -13.31 28.12
CA LEU A 204 -8.39 -12.16 28.31
C LEU A 204 -9.88 -12.52 28.30
N PHE A 205 -10.29 -13.57 27.57
CA PHE A 205 -11.66 -14.11 27.57
C PHE A 205 -11.63 -15.61 27.91
N PRO A 206 -11.46 -15.97 29.20
CA PRO A 206 -11.44 -17.37 29.59
C PRO A 206 -12.81 -18.00 29.33
N TYR A 207 -12.84 -19.29 28.98
CA TYR A 207 -14.05 -20.05 28.67
C TYR A 207 -14.89 -20.39 29.92
N ASN A 208 -15.28 -19.39 30.69
CA ASN A 208 -16.32 -19.51 31.71
C ASN A 208 -17.61 -18.84 31.23
N GLU A 209 -18.74 -19.21 31.83
CA GLU A 209 -20.08 -18.82 31.37
C GLU A 209 -20.26 -17.30 31.27
N ALA A 210 -19.80 -16.56 32.29
CA ALA A 210 -19.93 -15.10 32.33
C ALA A 210 -19.10 -14.41 31.22
N GLN A 211 -17.86 -14.85 31.00
CA GLN A 211 -16.96 -14.25 29.99
C GLN A 211 -17.37 -14.64 28.57
N ALA A 212 -17.84 -15.86 28.37
CA ALA A 212 -18.41 -16.30 27.10
C ALA A 212 -19.65 -15.48 26.73
N GLU A 213 -20.52 -15.18 27.71
CA GLU A 213 -21.70 -14.35 27.47
C GLU A 213 -21.34 -12.90 27.13
N LEU A 214 -20.35 -12.30 27.80
CA LEU A 214 -19.85 -10.97 27.47
C LEU A 214 -19.31 -10.90 26.03
N LEU A 215 -18.48 -11.86 25.62
CA LEU A 215 -17.96 -11.93 24.26
C LEU A 215 -19.09 -12.14 23.24
N ARG A 216 -20.11 -12.94 23.60
CA ARG A 216 -21.30 -13.13 22.76
C ARG A 216 -22.10 -11.84 22.60
N LYS A 217 -22.29 -11.05 23.67
CA LYS A 217 -22.95 -9.73 23.61
C LYS A 217 -22.18 -8.78 22.70
N LEU A 218 -20.85 -8.77 22.78
CA LEU A 218 -19.99 -8.00 21.88
C LEU A 218 -20.19 -8.42 20.42
N ASP A 219 -20.10 -9.71 20.09
CA ASP A 219 -20.31 -10.22 18.71
C ASP A 219 -21.74 -9.99 18.19
N GLN A 220 -22.74 -10.13 19.04
CA GLN A 220 -24.14 -9.88 18.68
C GLN A 220 -24.41 -8.40 18.40
N SER A 221 -23.64 -7.48 19.00
CA SER A 221 -23.82 -6.05 18.81
C SER A 221 -23.76 -5.63 17.35
N TYR A 222 -22.89 -6.27 16.57
CA TYR A 222 -22.76 -6.05 15.14
C TYR A 222 -24.07 -6.35 14.41
N VAL A 223 -24.65 -7.53 14.62
CA VAL A 223 -25.86 -7.98 13.91
C VAL A 223 -27.11 -7.27 14.41
N LYS A 224 -27.21 -7.02 15.72
CA LYS A 224 -28.38 -6.38 16.33
C LYS A 224 -28.48 -4.91 15.93
N THR A 225 -27.37 -4.17 15.95
CA THR A 225 -27.35 -2.76 15.53
C THR A 225 -27.72 -2.60 14.05
N LEU A 226 -27.27 -3.52 13.18
CA LEU A 226 -27.69 -3.56 11.77
C LEU A 226 -29.19 -3.79 11.57
N LYS A 227 -29.87 -4.38 12.55
CA LYS A 227 -31.32 -4.60 12.55
C LYS A 227 -32.09 -3.55 13.36
N TRP A 228 -31.42 -2.51 13.85
CA TRP A 228 -31.99 -1.51 14.76
C TRP A 228 -32.56 -2.12 16.05
N ASP A 229 -31.99 -3.24 16.48
CA ASP A 229 -32.38 -3.97 17.69
C ASP A 229 -31.48 -3.58 18.88
N GLN A 230 -32.00 -3.72 20.09
CA GLN A 230 -31.29 -3.39 21.33
C GLN A 230 -30.45 -4.57 21.83
N ILE A 231 -29.33 -4.24 22.47
CA ILE A 231 -28.50 -5.22 23.17
C ILE A 231 -28.81 -5.05 24.66
N ASP A 232 -29.16 -6.15 25.32
CA ASP A 232 -29.33 -6.17 26.76
C ASP A 232 -27.94 -6.25 27.41
N ILE A 233 -27.37 -5.08 27.71
CA ILE A 233 -26.07 -4.93 28.36
C ILE A 233 -26.17 -3.88 29.46
N SER A 234 -25.75 -4.26 30.66
CA SER A 234 -25.63 -3.35 31.80
C SER A 234 -24.37 -2.49 31.69
N LYS A 235 -24.34 -1.40 32.45
CA LYS A 235 -23.16 -0.52 32.54
C LYS A 235 -21.93 -1.30 33.02
N GLU A 236 -22.08 -2.14 34.04
CA GLU A 236 -21.01 -2.93 34.62
C GLU A 236 -20.44 -3.94 33.61
N GLU A 237 -21.31 -4.63 32.86
CA GLU A 237 -20.89 -5.53 31.78
C GLU A 237 -20.15 -4.79 30.66
N PHE A 238 -20.64 -3.60 30.30
CA PHE A 238 -20.01 -2.76 29.31
C PHE A 238 -18.61 -2.29 29.76
N GLU A 239 -18.45 -1.85 31.01
CA GLU A 239 -17.16 -1.43 31.56
C GLU A 239 -16.13 -2.57 31.56
N ILE A 240 -16.56 -3.80 31.87
CA ILE A 240 -15.71 -4.99 31.78
C ILE A 240 -15.29 -5.26 30.32
N LEU A 241 -16.22 -5.16 29.37
CA LEU A 241 -15.91 -5.31 27.95
C LEU A 241 -14.93 -4.23 27.48
N LEU A 242 -15.18 -2.97 27.82
CA LEU A 242 -14.32 -1.85 27.46
C LEU A 242 -12.89 -2.10 27.91
N HIS A 243 -12.70 -2.43 29.18
CA HIS A 243 -11.38 -2.69 29.74
C HIS A 243 -10.65 -3.83 29.01
N LYS A 244 -11.34 -4.95 28.74
CA LYS A 244 -10.74 -6.09 28.02
C LYS A 244 -10.41 -5.76 26.57
N CYS A 245 -11.28 -5.02 25.91
CA CYS A 245 -11.08 -4.59 24.53
C CYS A 245 -9.88 -3.64 24.41
N GLU A 246 -9.69 -2.74 25.38
CA GLU A 246 -8.50 -1.89 25.47
C GLU A 246 -7.24 -2.71 25.75
N GLN A 247 -7.30 -3.67 26.67
CA GLN A 247 -6.20 -4.60 26.93
C GLN A 247 -5.78 -5.38 25.67
N ILE A 248 -6.74 -5.85 24.85
CA ILE A 248 -6.43 -6.47 23.55
C ILE A 248 -5.64 -5.51 22.66
N ALA A 249 -6.06 -4.26 22.56
CA ALA A 249 -5.40 -3.27 21.72
C ALA A 249 -4.00 -2.94 22.22
N ASP A 250 -3.82 -2.78 23.53
CA ASP A 250 -2.54 -2.50 24.16
C ASP A 250 -1.55 -3.67 23.99
N ASP A 251 -1.99 -4.90 24.19
CA ASP A 251 -1.16 -6.09 23.99
C ASP A 251 -0.73 -6.25 22.52
N MET A 252 -1.61 -5.90 21.59
CA MET A 252 -1.29 -5.87 20.16
C MET A 252 -0.25 -4.80 19.82
N ASP A 253 -0.46 -3.57 20.31
CA ASP A 253 0.46 -2.44 20.10
C ASP A 253 1.84 -2.77 20.69
N ARG A 254 1.88 -3.31 21.92
CA ARG A 254 3.11 -3.73 22.60
C ARG A 254 3.81 -4.83 21.82
N ARG A 255 3.08 -5.85 21.35
CA ARG A 255 3.66 -6.94 20.56
C ARG A 255 4.26 -6.43 19.24
N VAL A 256 3.60 -5.51 18.56
CA VAL A 256 4.14 -4.89 17.33
C VAL A 256 5.41 -4.11 17.63
N ALA A 257 5.40 -3.24 18.65
CA ALA A 257 6.56 -2.45 19.05
C ALA A 257 7.76 -3.36 19.41
N MET A 258 7.50 -4.44 20.14
CA MET A 258 8.51 -5.42 20.52
C MET A 258 9.11 -6.13 19.29
N MET A 259 8.30 -6.60 18.34
CA MET A 259 8.82 -7.23 17.11
C MET A 259 9.66 -6.25 16.28
N LEU A 260 9.22 -5.00 16.17
CA LEU A 260 9.99 -3.94 15.50
C LEU A 260 11.34 -3.73 16.19
N ALA A 261 11.34 -3.60 17.53
CA ALA A 261 12.55 -3.40 18.32
C ALA A 261 13.54 -4.56 18.15
N CYS A 262 13.07 -5.82 18.16
CA CYS A 262 13.94 -6.96 17.94
C CYS A 262 14.60 -6.95 16.55
N ILE A 263 13.87 -6.59 15.49
CA ILE A 263 14.42 -6.53 14.14
C ILE A 263 15.42 -5.36 14.01
N VAL A 264 15.15 -4.21 14.64
CA VAL A 264 16.09 -3.07 14.68
C VAL A 264 17.36 -3.45 15.45
N ASN A 265 17.22 -4.08 16.63
CA ASN A 265 18.36 -4.56 17.41
C ASN A 265 19.25 -5.53 16.61
N TYR A 266 18.65 -6.39 15.79
CA TYR A 266 19.40 -7.26 14.88
C TYR A 266 20.22 -6.46 13.85
N GLN A 267 19.65 -5.38 13.30
CA GLN A 267 20.37 -4.51 12.36
C GLN A 267 21.54 -3.80 13.05
N ASP A 268 21.33 -3.26 14.24
CA ASP A 268 22.35 -2.54 14.99
C ASP A 268 23.52 -3.47 15.36
N LYS A 269 23.23 -4.69 15.83
CA LYS A 269 24.24 -5.73 16.09
C LYS A 269 25.07 -6.02 14.84
N LYS A 270 24.41 -6.18 13.70
CA LYS A 270 25.07 -6.46 12.42
C LYS A 270 25.95 -5.31 11.95
N MET A 271 25.56 -4.05 12.17
CA MET A 271 26.39 -2.89 11.84
C MET A 271 27.64 -2.84 12.72
N VAL A 272 27.50 -3.07 14.03
CA VAL A 272 28.63 -3.12 14.97
C VAL A 272 29.59 -4.27 14.63
N GLU A 273 29.09 -5.44 14.25
CA GLU A 273 29.91 -6.58 13.81
C GLU A 273 30.65 -6.28 12.49
N GLN A 274 30.01 -5.57 11.55
CA GLN A 274 30.66 -5.14 10.31
C GLN A 274 31.73 -4.07 10.54
N GLU A 275 31.51 -3.14 11.47
CA GLU A 275 32.50 -2.12 11.86
C GLU A 275 33.69 -2.75 12.58
N LYS A 276 33.47 -3.70 13.49
CA LYS A 276 34.54 -4.47 14.13
C LYS A 276 35.32 -5.30 13.11
N ALA A 277 34.64 -6.01 12.21
CA ALA A 277 35.31 -6.77 11.15
C ALA A 277 36.09 -5.87 10.17
N ALA A 278 35.65 -4.63 9.95
CA ALA A 278 36.39 -3.65 9.16
C ALA A 278 37.61 -3.09 9.92
N GLN A 279 37.51 -2.87 11.23
CA GLN A 279 38.62 -2.45 12.08
C GLN A 279 39.68 -3.56 12.22
N ASP A 280 39.27 -4.81 12.44
CA ASP A 280 40.16 -5.98 12.51
C ASP A 280 40.87 -6.25 11.17
N GLN A 281 40.27 -5.86 10.04
CA GLN A 281 40.89 -5.91 8.71
C GLN A 281 41.87 -4.77 8.44
N VAL A 282 41.74 -3.63 9.14
CA VAL A 282 42.69 -2.51 9.07
C VAL A 282 43.90 -2.80 9.96
N GLU A 283 43.70 -3.28 11.19
CA GLU A 283 44.81 -3.66 12.09
C GLU A 283 45.63 -4.85 11.55
N ASN A 284 45.00 -5.82 10.86
CA ASN A 284 45.73 -6.91 10.20
C ASN A 284 46.46 -6.50 8.91
N LYS A 285 46.15 -5.33 8.33
CA LYS A 285 46.85 -4.79 7.15
C LYS A 285 48.06 -3.94 7.52
N GLU A 286 48.11 -3.36 8.72
CA GLU A 286 49.27 -2.58 9.17
C GLU A 286 50.48 -3.45 9.56
N ALA A 287 50.30 -4.76 9.78
CA ALA A 287 51.41 -5.68 10.09
C ALA A 287 52.15 -6.23 8.85
N LYS A 288 51.63 -6.02 7.64
CA LYS A 288 52.27 -6.47 6.39
C LYS A 288 52.02 -5.47 5.27
N THR A 289 52.96 -4.55 5.06
CA THR A 289 53.66 -4.28 3.77
C THR A 289 54.20 -2.84 3.76
N GLU A 290 55.39 -2.62 4.30
CA GLU A 290 56.35 -1.70 3.66
C GLU A 290 57.03 -2.48 2.54
N SER A 291 56.95 -1.99 1.30
CA SER A 291 57.85 -2.26 0.15
C SER A 291 57.09 -2.30 -1.18
N TYR A 292 57.28 -1.24 -1.99
CA TYR A 292 57.13 -1.13 -3.45
C TYR A 292 55.78 -1.56 -4.09
N GLY A 293 55.12 -0.82 -4.98
CA GLY A 293 55.50 0.33 -5.79
C GLY A 293 54.66 0.28 -7.08
N SER A 294 53.79 1.28 -7.27
CA SER A 294 53.20 1.78 -8.53
C SER A 294 52.42 0.87 -9.52
N LYS A 295 51.28 1.42 -9.99
CA LYS A 295 50.43 1.08 -11.16
C LYS A 295 49.49 -0.13 -10.93
N GLN A 296 48.17 -0.08 -11.15
CA GLN A 296 47.38 0.48 -12.25
C GLN A 296 45.87 0.50 -11.89
N GLU A 297 45.10 1.39 -12.52
CA GLU A 297 43.69 1.25 -12.97
C GLU A 297 42.64 0.68 -11.97
N GLY A 298 41.67 1.45 -11.47
CA GLY A 298 40.66 2.14 -12.26
C GLY A 298 39.40 1.28 -12.43
N GLN A 299 38.63 1.03 -11.37
CA GLN A 299 37.25 0.53 -11.49
C GLN A 299 36.26 1.70 -11.54
N PRO A 300 35.28 1.71 -12.46
CA PRO A 300 34.45 2.87 -12.70
C PRO A 300 33.43 3.04 -11.58
N VAL A 301 33.53 4.16 -10.86
CA VAL A 301 32.40 4.72 -10.12
C VAL A 301 31.27 4.92 -11.13
N LYS A 302 30.16 4.20 -10.99
CA LYS A 302 28.97 4.36 -11.84
C LYS A 302 28.42 5.77 -11.68
N THR A 303 28.86 6.69 -12.54
CA THR A 303 28.43 8.09 -12.53
C THR A 303 26.93 8.13 -12.83
N LEU A 304 26.13 8.63 -11.90
CA LEU A 304 24.70 8.87 -12.08
C LEU A 304 24.53 10.22 -12.78
N VAL A 305 23.70 10.29 -13.82
CA VAL A 305 23.27 11.61 -14.33
C VAL A 305 22.15 12.09 -13.42
N CYS A 306 22.44 13.10 -12.59
CA CYS A 306 21.46 13.81 -11.76
C CYS A 306 21.27 15.22 -12.31
N GLU A 307 20.03 15.60 -12.63
CA GLU A 307 19.74 16.99 -12.95
C GLU A 307 19.89 17.89 -11.70
N SER A 308 20.37 19.10 -11.92
CA SER A 308 20.43 20.15 -10.90
C SER A 308 19.08 20.85 -10.81
N PHE A 309 18.48 20.89 -9.62
CA PHE A 309 17.23 21.62 -9.37
C PHE A 309 17.43 23.13 -9.14
N LYS A 310 18.64 23.66 -9.36
CA LYS A 310 18.98 25.08 -9.13
C LYS A 310 18.13 26.08 -9.94
N ASP A 311 17.58 25.64 -11.07
CA ASP A 311 16.82 26.50 -12.00
C ASP A 311 15.29 26.40 -11.80
N TYR A 312 14.81 25.75 -10.73
CA TYR A 312 13.38 25.61 -10.44
C TYR A 312 12.87 26.71 -9.50
N PRO A 313 11.62 27.19 -9.68
CA PRO A 313 11.07 28.35 -8.96
C PRO A 313 10.63 28.06 -7.51
N TRP A 314 11.02 26.90 -6.94
CA TRP A 314 10.56 26.47 -5.63
C TRP A 314 11.59 26.74 -4.53
N LEU A 315 11.16 26.84 -3.26
CA LEU A 315 12.05 27.20 -2.15
C LEU A 315 13.19 26.17 -1.97
N PRO A 316 14.38 26.59 -1.50
CA PRO A 316 15.51 25.68 -1.28
C PRO A 316 15.19 24.50 -0.35
N GLU A 317 14.32 24.71 0.64
CA GLU A 317 13.79 23.68 1.54
C GLU A 317 13.06 22.55 0.80
N TYR A 318 12.29 22.87 -0.24
CA TYR A 318 11.57 21.88 -1.05
C TYR A 318 12.53 21.06 -1.92
N THR A 319 13.67 21.64 -2.32
CA THR A 319 14.69 20.94 -3.09
C THR A 319 15.32 19.79 -2.28
N SER A 320 15.48 19.96 -0.97
CA SER A 320 15.95 18.88 -0.09
C SER A 320 14.94 17.74 -0.06
N ASP A 321 13.67 18.03 0.21
CA ASP A 321 12.59 17.04 0.32
C ASP A 321 12.36 16.29 -1.01
N VAL A 322 12.38 17.00 -2.14
CA VAL A 322 12.28 16.41 -3.49
C VAL A 322 13.47 15.46 -3.74
N ASN A 323 14.69 15.85 -3.39
CA ASN A 323 15.85 14.97 -3.55
C ASN A 323 15.77 13.73 -2.66
N GLN A 324 15.31 13.88 -1.41
CA GLN A 324 15.08 12.75 -0.52
C GLN A 324 13.99 11.81 -1.07
N LEU A 325 12.92 12.35 -1.63
CA LEU A 325 11.86 11.57 -2.29
C LEU A 325 12.40 10.79 -3.50
N LEU A 326 13.21 11.43 -4.35
CA LEU A 326 13.83 10.76 -5.51
C LEU A 326 14.89 9.74 -5.09
N GLU A 327 15.62 9.98 -4.00
CA GLU A 327 16.50 8.97 -3.39
C GLU A 327 15.70 7.81 -2.83
N LYS A 328 14.56 8.05 -2.18
CA LYS A 328 13.67 6.99 -1.69
C LYS A 328 13.17 6.11 -2.83
N ILE A 329 12.71 6.70 -3.94
CA ILE A 329 12.32 5.95 -5.15
C ILE A 329 13.51 5.16 -5.70
N ARG A 330 14.69 5.79 -5.80
CA ARG A 330 15.90 5.14 -6.34
C ARG A 330 16.34 3.95 -5.48
N LYS A 331 16.37 4.12 -4.15
CA LYS A 331 16.81 3.08 -3.22
C LYS A 331 15.84 1.90 -3.21
N ASN A 332 14.53 2.17 -3.22
CA ASN A 332 13.50 1.13 -3.10
C ASN A 332 13.29 0.34 -4.39
N HIS A 333 13.48 0.98 -5.54
CA HIS A 333 13.10 0.39 -6.83
C HIS A 333 14.29 0.20 -7.79
N ASN A 334 15.44 0.83 -7.56
CA ASN A 334 16.60 0.82 -8.46
C ASN A 334 16.22 1.04 -9.95
N PRO A 335 15.48 2.11 -10.27
CA PRO A 335 14.92 2.34 -11.60
C PRO A 335 16.00 2.63 -12.63
N GLU A 336 15.72 2.27 -13.88
CA GLU A 336 16.57 2.61 -15.02
C GLU A 336 16.56 4.13 -15.27
N GLN A 337 15.38 4.76 -15.14
CA GLN A 337 15.18 6.19 -15.31
C GLN A 337 13.98 6.69 -14.48
N ILE A 338 14.08 7.90 -13.95
CA ILE A 338 12.98 8.66 -13.35
C ILE A 338 12.75 9.89 -14.20
N THR A 339 11.52 10.06 -14.69
CA THR A 339 11.13 11.15 -15.57
C THR A 339 9.99 11.92 -14.93
N MET A 340 10.07 13.24 -14.93
CA MET A 340 9.00 14.11 -14.45
C MET A 340 8.14 14.58 -15.62
N LEU A 341 6.83 14.44 -15.44
CA LEU A 341 5.82 14.89 -16.40
C LEU A 341 5.27 16.27 -16.05
N ASN A 342 5.10 16.54 -14.76
CA ASN A 342 4.59 17.80 -14.27
C ASN A 342 4.98 18.00 -12.81
N TYR A 343 4.90 19.24 -12.34
CA TYR A 343 4.93 19.55 -10.91
C TYR A 343 4.07 20.77 -10.59
N HIS A 344 3.49 20.79 -9.39
CA HIS A 344 2.82 21.95 -8.80
C HIS A 344 3.53 22.32 -7.51
N THR A 345 3.79 23.61 -7.33
CA THR A 345 4.28 24.17 -6.06
C THR A 345 3.40 25.33 -5.66
N GLY A 346 3.33 25.63 -4.37
CA GLY A 346 2.52 26.73 -3.83
C GLY A 346 2.65 28.06 -4.56
N GLY A 347 1.77 28.36 -5.51
CA GLY A 347 1.82 29.55 -6.37
C GLY A 347 2.35 29.32 -7.78
N PHE A 348 3.16 28.29 -8.02
CA PHE A 348 3.84 28.05 -9.31
C PHE A 348 3.56 26.64 -9.83
N SER A 349 2.96 26.56 -11.02
CA SER A 349 3.03 25.35 -11.84
C SER A 349 4.27 25.43 -12.72
N GLY A 350 5.06 24.35 -12.73
CA GLY A 350 6.03 24.16 -13.81
C GLY A 350 5.34 24.03 -15.15
N GLY A 351 6.08 24.19 -16.25
CA GLY A 351 5.55 23.87 -17.58
C GLY A 351 5.11 22.41 -17.65
N SER A 352 3.81 22.16 -17.47
CA SER A 352 3.19 20.86 -17.71
C SER A 352 3.39 20.49 -19.17
N LEU A 353 3.86 19.27 -19.42
CA LEU A 353 4.09 18.79 -20.79
C LEU A 353 2.78 18.71 -21.62
N PHE A 354 1.63 18.80 -20.95
CA PHE A 354 0.30 18.65 -21.51
C PHE A 354 -0.54 19.95 -21.48
N GLN A 355 0.05 21.08 -21.11
CA GLN A 355 -0.63 22.39 -20.99
C GLN A 355 0.08 23.47 -21.83
N GLN A 356 -0.66 24.50 -22.23
CA GLN A 356 -0.16 25.65 -23.01
C GLN A 356 -0.15 26.98 -22.22
N GLU A 357 -0.72 27.03 -21.01
CA GLU A 357 -0.85 28.27 -20.23
C GLU A 357 -0.43 28.05 -18.77
N GLN A 358 0.27 29.04 -18.22
CA GLN A 358 0.63 29.13 -16.81
C GLN A 358 -0.51 29.78 -16.02
N GLN A 359 -0.91 29.20 -14.89
CA GLN A 359 -1.84 29.82 -13.94
C GLN A 359 -1.27 29.75 -12.51
N GLU A 360 -1.39 30.87 -11.79
CA GLU A 360 -0.96 31.06 -10.40
C GLU A 360 -2.11 30.75 -9.43
N GLN A 361 -1.87 29.92 -8.40
CA GLN A 361 -2.76 29.77 -7.24
C GLN A 361 -2.00 29.34 -5.98
N VAL A 362 -2.44 29.83 -4.81
CA VAL A 362 -1.77 29.72 -3.51
C VAL A 362 -1.84 28.30 -2.93
N GLY A 363 -0.71 27.79 -2.43
CA GLY A 363 -0.58 26.53 -1.70
C GLY A 363 0.76 26.45 -0.96
N ALA A 364 1.00 25.40 -0.16
CA ALA A 364 2.20 25.27 0.70
C ALA A 364 3.01 23.97 0.48
N LYS A 365 2.79 23.25 -0.63
CA LYS A 365 3.37 21.92 -0.89
C LYS A 365 3.88 21.76 -2.33
N VAL A 366 4.82 20.84 -2.52
CA VAL A 366 5.33 20.44 -3.86
C VAL A 366 4.73 19.10 -4.25
N GLU A 367 3.99 19.06 -5.34
CA GLU A 367 3.38 17.87 -5.92
C GLU A 367 4.09 17.50 -7.22
N LEU A 368 4.69 16.31 -7.29
CA LEU A 368 5.41 15.81 -8.47
C LEU A 368 4.60 14.73 -9.18
N TYR A 369 4.62 14.73 -10.50
CA TYR A 369 4.05 13.67 -11.33
C TYR A 369 5.18 12.95 -12.05
N LEU A 370 5.52 11.76 -11.56
CA LEU A 370 6.72 11.01 -11.94
C LEU A 370 6.36 9.74 -12.68
N VAL A 371 7.15 9.43 -13.70
CA VAL A 371 7.18 8.12 -14.35
C VAL A 371 8.51 7.44 -14.03
N VAL A 372 8.43 6.24 -13.46
CA VAL A 372 9.57 5.44 -13.03
C VAL A 372 9.71 4.23 -13.94
N ILE A 373 10.83 4.16 -14.66
CA ILE A 373 11.08 3.15 -15.69
C ILE A 373 11.90 1.99 -15.09
N MET A 374 11.40 0.77 -15.25
CA MET A 374 11.88 -0.44 -14.58
C MET A 374 12.00 -1.62 -15.55
N ASN A 375 12.92 -2.57 -15.31
CA ASN A 375 13.03 -3.78 -16.15
C ASN A 375 11.96 -4.85 -15.84
N ASN A 376 11.52 -4.98 -14.57
CA ASN A 376 10.79 -6.17 -14.09
C ASN A 376 9.46 -5.88 -13.36
N THR A 377 8.73 -4.81 -13.69
CA THR A 377 7.38 -4.57 -13.14
C THR A 377 6.29 -4.88 -14.18
N GLY A 378 5.07 -5.18 -13.73
CA GLY A 378 3.88 -5.22 -14.60
C GLY A 378 3.65 -3.88 -15.34
N PRO A 379 2.71 -3.82 -16.28
CA PRO A 379 2.61 -2.70 -17.23
C PRO A 379 2.32 -1.35 -16.55
N PHE A 380 1.63 -1.33 -15.40
CA PHE A 380 1.32 -0.12 -14.62
C PHE A 380 1.29 -0.42 -13.13
N HIS A 381 1.86 0.48 -12.32
CA HIS A 381 1.63 0.53 -10.88
C HIS A 381 1.55 2.00 -10.46
N PHE A 382 0.55 2.36 -9.66
CA PHE A 382 0.38 3.72 -9.14
C PHE A 382 0.74 3.74 -7.67
N LYS A 383 1.47 4.77 -7.26
CA LYS A 383 1.81 4.98 -5.85
C LYS A 383 1.88 6.47 -5.55
N CYS A 384 1.19 6.88 -4.49
CA CYS A 384 1.45 8.18 -3.87
C CYS A 384 2.58 8.03 -2.85
N MET A 385 3.54 8.93 -2.89
CA MET A 385 4.67 9.00 -1.95
C MET A 385 4.75 10.40 -1.37
N GLN A 386 5.14 10.52 -0.10
CA GLN A 386 5.36 11.81 0.53
C GLN A 386 6.63 11.78 1.38
N VAL A 387 7.42 12.85 1.31
CA VAL A 387 8.57 13.12 2.17
C VAL A 387 8.49 14.61 2.53
N GLY A 388 8.30 14.92 3.81
CA GLY A 388 8.10 16.29 4.28
C GLY A 388 6.92 16.97 3.55
N VAL A 389 7.22 18.11 2.90
CA VAL A 389 6.22 18.89 2.13
C VAL A 389 6.16 18.52 0.65
N ALA A 390 7.01 17.59 0.20
CA ALA A 390 7.00 17.05 -1.15
C ALA A 390 6.16 15.77 -1.23
N SER A 391 5.17 15.74 -2.11
CA SER A 391 4.41 14.55 -2.49
C SER A 391 4.65 14.22 -3.96
N ALA A 392 4.64 12.94 -4.31
CA ALA A 392 4.77 12.48 -5.68
C ALA A 392 3.70 11.43 -6.01
N MET A 393 3.01 11.66 -7.11
CA MET A 393 2.23 10.64 -7.80
C MET A 393 3.19 9.92 -8.75
N VAL A 394 3.31 8.60 -8.60
CA VAL A 394 4.31 7.80 -9.31
C VAL A 394 3.63 6.73 -10.16
N LEU A 395 3.92 6.76 -11.46
CA LEU A 395 3.55 5.72 -12.42
C LEU A 395 4.77 4.86 -12.77
N TYR A 396 4.75 3.59 -12.44
CA TYR A 396 5.81 2.66 -12.83
C TYR A 396 5.52 2.03 -14.19
N LEU A 397 6.49 2.08 -15.10
CA LEU A 397 6.41 1.50 -16.43
C LEU A 397 7.57 0.53 -16.69
N ASN A 398 7.27 -0.56 -17.41
CA ASN A 398 8.27 -1.52 -17.85
C ASN A 398 9.03 -1.00 -19.08
N VAL A 399 10.34 -1.25 -19.16
CA VAL A 399 11.18 -0.93 -20.33
C VAL A 399 10.63 -1.56 -21.63
N SER A 400 10.28 -2.85 -21.60
CA SER A 400 9.72 -3.56 -22.77
C SER A 400 8.36 -2.99 -23.19
N TYR A 401 7.57 -2.48 -22.25
CA TYR A 401 6.32 -1.79 -22.54
C TYR A 401 6.59 -0.48 -23.28
N ILE A 402 7.57 0.30 -22.81
CA ILE A 402 7.95 1.58 -23.42
C ILE A 402 8.46 1.36 -24.84
N GLU A 403 9.39 0.43 -25.04
CA GLU A 403 9.94 0.09 -26.35
C GLU A 403 8.83 -0.24 -27.35
N ARG A 404 7.95 -1.19 -26.99
CA ARG A 404 6.82 -1.57 -27.84
C ARG A 404 5.90 -0.39 -28.13
N LYS A 405 5.57 0.43 -27.11
CA LYS A 405 4.65 1.56 -27.29
C LYS A 405 5.24 2.73 -28.07
N LEU A 406 6.56 2.91 -28.04
CA LEU A 406 7.24 3.87 -28.91
C LEU A 406 7.21 3.42 -30.37
N ALA A 407 7.44 2.13 -30.63
CA ALA A 407 7.31 1.54 -31.97
C ALA A 407 5.87 1.61 -32.52
N GLU A 408 4.86 1.52 -31.63
CA GLU A 408 3.45 1.69 -32.00
C GLU A 408 3.00 3.17 -32.16
N GLY A 409 3.88 4.16 -31.92
CA GLY A 409 3.49 5.58 -31.96
C GLY A 409 2.52 6.00 -30.85
N HIS A 410 2.56 5.34 -29.69
CA HIS A 410 1.62 5.61 -28.60
C HIS A 410 1.84 6.99 -27.98
N ARG A 411 0.82 7.85 -28.01
CA ARG A 411 0.91 9.26 -27.62
C ARG A 411 1.50 9.53 -26.24
N LEU A 412 1.01 8.86 -25.19
CA LEU A 412 1.52 9.07 -23.81
C LEU A 412 3.02 8.77 -23.72
N VAL A 413 3.44 7.60 -24.24
CA VAL A 413 4.81 7.12 -24.14
C VAL A 413 5.72 7.94 -25.03
N ASN A 414 5.28 8.32 -26.24
CA ASN A 414 6.01 9.21 -27.12
C ASN A 414 6.22 10.59 -26.47
N THR A 415 5.18 11.17 -25.88
CA THR A 415 5.27 12.47 -25.18
C THR A 415 6.19 12.39 -23.96
N LEU A 416 6.06 11.33 -23.16
CA LEU A 416 6.96 11.05 -22.04
C LEU A 416 8.42 10.94 -22.50
N TRP A 417 8.68 10.23 -23.60
CA TRP A 417 10.04 9.94 -24.05
C TRP A 417 10.73 11.12 -24.71
N THR A 418 9.99 11.92 -25.48
CA THR A 418 10.53 13.05 -26.24
C THR A 418 10.57 14.34 -25.44
N ARG A 419 9.63 14.55 -24.50
CA ARG A 419 9.47 15.82 -23.77
C ARG A 419 9.61 15.67 -22.25
N GLY A 420 9.63 14.44 -21.73
CA GLY A 420 9.78 14.18 -20.31
C GLY A 420 11.10 14.68 -19.75
N ARG A 421 11.07 15.37 -18.61
CA ARG A 421 12.29 15.87 -17.96
C ARG A 421 12.94 14.77 -17.14
N ILE A 422 14.18 14.43 -17.46
CA ILE A 422 14.86 13.27 -16.86
C ILE A 422 15.50 13.72 -15.55
N LEU A 423 14.91 13.34 -14.42
CA LEU A 423 15.47 13.71 -13.12
C LEU A 423 16.67 12.84 -12.77
N ARG A 424 16.61 11.54 -13.10
CA ARG A 424 17.66 10.56 -12.82
C ARG A 424 17.71 9.50 -13.89
N ARG A 425 18.92 9.08 -14.29
CA ARG A 425 19.13 7.97 -15.21
C ARG A 425 20.42 7.22 -14.85
N LYS A 426 20.37 5.89 -14.93
CA LYS A 426 21.60 5.08 -14.84
C LYS A 426 22.47 5.36 -16.07
N SER A 427 23.76 5.58 -15.88
CA SER A 427 24.71 5.75 -16.99
C SER A 427 24.77 4.55 -17.95
N THR A 428 24.44 3.36 -17.45
CA THR A 428 24.32 2.12 -18.23
C THR A 428 23.04 2.04 -19.06
N PHE A 429 22.01 2.81 -18.73
CA PHE A 429 20.74 2.81 -19.43
C PHE A 429 20.78 3.81 -20.59
N LYS A 430 21.23 3.33 -21.76
CA LYS A 430 21.27 4.08 -23.03
C LYS A 430 20.44 3.36 -24.10
N PRO A 431 19.12 3.27 -23.92
CA PRO A 431 18.27 2.57 -24.87
C PRO A 431 18.27 3.25 -26.24
N LYS A 432 18.28 2.43 -27.30
CA LYS A 432 18.08 2.84 -28.68
C LYS A 432 16.76 2.25 -29.17
N PHE A 433 15.66 2.90 -28.78
CA PHE A 433 14.33 2.46 -29.20
C PHE A 433 13.97 3.07 -30.54
N ASP A 434 13.24 2.30 -31.35
CA ASP A 434 12.58 2.81 -32.53
C ASP A 434 11.40 3.67 -32.10
N ILE A 435 11.40 4.93 -32.56
CA ILE A 435 10.37 5.90 -32.22
C ILE A 435 9.56 6.18 -33.48
N THR A 436 8.35 5.65 -33.51
CA THR A 436 7.37 5.95 -34.56
C THR A 436 6.67 7.27 -34.24
N GLU A 437 6.46 8.11 -35.25
CA GLU A 437 5.71 9.35 -35.09
C GLU A 437 4.26 9.05 -34.73
N VAL A 438 3.68 9.93 -33.91
CA VAL A 438 2.28 9.81 -33.48
C VAL A 438 1.38 10.25 -34.63
N ASP A 439 0.48 9.36 -35.07
CA ASP A 439 -0.57 9.71 -36.03
C ASP A 439 -1.67 10.53 -35.33
N TRP A 440 -1.54 11.85 -35.40
CA TRP A 440 -2.47 12.77 -34.76
C TRP A 440 -3.85 12.82 -35.44
N GLU A 441 -3.93 12.54 -36.75
CA GLU A 441 -5.19 12.53 -37.50
C GLU A 441 -6.03 11.30 -37.08
N ALA A 442 -5.43 10.11 -37.08
CA ALA A 442 -6.10 8.90 -36.61
C ALA A 442 -6.48 8.96 -35.12
N ILE A 443 -5.64 9.58 -34.28
CA ILE A 443 -5.97 9.81 -32.86
C ILE A 443 -7.16 10.75 -32.74
N TYR A 444 -7.18 11.88 -33.44
CA TYR A 444 -8.30 12.82 -33.37
C TYR A 444 -9.61 12.14 -33.80
N GLU A 445 -9.63 11.44 -34.93
CA GLU A 445 -10.83 10.75 -35.42
C GLU A 445 -11.36 9.70 -34.42
N LYS A 446 -10.45 8.95 -33.81
CA LYS A 446 -10.80 7.93 -32.81
C LYS A 446 -11.34 8.57 -31.53
N GLU A 447 -10.65 9.56 -30.99
CA GLU A 447 -11.03 10.20 -29.73
C GLU A 447 -12.30 11.05 -29.89
N ALA A 448 -12.55 11.65 -31.06
CA ALA A 448 -13.80 12.36 -31.36
C ALA A 448 -15.03 11.44 -31.24
N LYS A 449 -14.97 10.23 -31.80
CA LYS A 449 -16.05 9.23 -31.69
C LYS A 449 -16.28 8.80 -30.23
N ILE A 450 -15.19 8.62 -29.47
CA ILE A 450 -15.26 8.22 -28.06
C ILE A 450 -15.87 9.34 -27.21
N VAL A 451 -15.46 10.58 -27.42
CA VAL A 451 -16.01 11.75 -26.70
C VAL A 451 -17.48 11.92 -26.98
N GLU A 452 -17.91 11.79 -28.24
CA GLU A 452 -19.33 11.90 -28.60
C GLU A 452 -20.16 10.84 -27.86
N ASN A 453 -19.71 9.58 -27.90
CA ASN A 453 -20.38 8.51 -27.16
C ASN A 453 -20.37 8.75 -25.64
N ALA A 454 -19.26 9.24 -25.08
CA ALA A 454 -19.16 9.57 -23.66
C ALA A 454 -20.17 10.66 -23.26
N LYS A 455 -20.29 11.73 -24.06
CA LYS A 455 -21.27 12.80 -23.83
C LYS A 455 -22.70 12.27 -23.87
N VAL A 456 -23.05 11.46 -24.86
CA VAL A 456 -24.37 10.83 -24.96
C VAL A 456 -24.65 9.97 -23.73
N CYS A 457 -23.71 9.11 -23.33
CA CYS A 457 -23.86 8.28 -22.13
C CYS A 457 -24.04 9.12 -20.86
N MET A 458 -23.22 10.16 -20.67
CA MET A 458 -23.32 11.04 -19.50
C MET A 458 -24.66 11.80 -19.48
N ASN A 459 -25.10 12.30 -20.63
CA ASN A 459 -26.40 12.96 -20.74
C ASN A 459 -27.57 12.00 -20.46
N ASN A 460 -27.49 10.74 -20.89
CA ASN A 460 -28.49 9.72 -20.58
C ASN A 460 -28.56 9.45 -19.07
N LEU A 461 -27.41 9.29 -18.41
CA LEU A 461 -27.34 9.10 -16.95
C LEU A 461 -27.90 10.30 -16.18
N TYR A 462 -27.57 11.53 -16.62
CA TYR A 462 -28.12 12.75 -16.06
C TYR A 462 -29.65 12.83 -16.23
N CYS A 463 -30.15 12.58 -17.45
CA CYS A 463 -31.59 12.56 -17.74
C CYS A 463 -32.33 11.52 -16.89
N MET A 464 -31.76 10.33 -16.72
CA MET A 464 -32.34 9.29 -15.85
C MET A 464 -32.47 9.78 -14.39
N LEU A 465 -31.45 10.45 -13.88
CA LEU A 465 -31.47 10.99 -12.51
C LEU A 465 -32.44 12.16 -12.37
N ASN A 466 -32.49 13.06 -13.35
CA ASN A 466 -33.36 14.24 -13.35
C ASN A 466 -34.85 13.87 -13.47
N ASN A 467 -35.19 12.98 -14.40
CA ASN A 467 -36.57 12.69 -14.77
C ASN A 467 -37.23 11.59 -13.92
N SER A 468 -36.46 10.81 -13.14
CA SER A 468 -37.00 9.72 -12.34
C SER A 468 -37.71 10.22 -11.08
N SER A 469 -39.01 9.98 -10.94
CA SER A 469 -39.79 10.39 -9.75
C SER A 469 -39.46 9.59 -8.48
N THR A 470 -38.85 8.41 -8.59
CA THR A 470 -38.72 7.42 -7.49
C THR A 470 -37.29 6.91 -7.28
N LEU A 471 -36.27 7.63 -7.76
CA LEU A 471 -34.89 7.18 -7.63
C LEU A 471 -34.43 7.17 -6.17
N MET A 472 -34.03 6.00 -5.67
CA MET A 472 -33.42 5.87 -4.34
C MET A 472 -32.02 6.50 -4.30
N LEU A 473 -31.62 6.96 -3.12
CA LEU A 473 -30.37 7.70 -2.91
C LEU A 473 -29.13 6.91 -3.33
N ASP A 474 -29.07 5.63 -3.00
CA ASP A 474 -28.00 4.72 -3.39
C ASP A 474 -27.82 4.68 -4.92
N THR A 475 -28.92 4.59 -5.66
CA THR A 475 -28.96 4.57 -7.11
C THR A 475 -28.54 5.92 -7.67
N ALA A 476 -28.96 7.04 -7.06
CA ALA A 476 -28.50 8.37 -7.45
C ALA A 476 -26.97 8.50 -7.34
N LEU A 477 -26.40 8.05 -6.22
CA LEU A 477 -24.96 8.09 -5.99
C LEU A 477 -24.19 7.20 -6.98
N LEU A 478 -24.72 6.02 -7.32
CA LEU A 478 -24.13 5.15 -8.35
C LEU A 478 -24.15 5.81 -9.74
N LEU A 479 -25.24 6.48 -10.12
CA LEU A 479 -25.32 7.20 -11.39
C LEU A 479 -24.32 8.36 -11.42
N ILE A 480 -24.20 9.14 -10.34
CA ILE A 480 -23.23 10.24 -10.23
C ILE A 480 -21.79 9.70 -10.28
N ARG A 481 -21.50 8.57 -9.62
CA ARG A 481 -20.20 7.91 -9.73
C ARG A 481 -19.86 7.57 -11.18
N ASN A 482 -20.83 7.02 -11.93
CA ASN A 482 -20.62 6.70 -13.34
C ASN A 482 -20.39 7.95 -14.20
N LEU A 483 -21.02 9.09 -13.88
CA LEU A 483 -20.72 10.37 -14.52
C LEU A 483 -19.25 10.76 -14.31
N TYR A 484 -18.75 10.71 -13.07
CA TYR A 484 -17.33 10.95 -12.79
C TYR A 484 -16.44 9.94 -13.51
N GLU A 485 -16.78 8.65 -13.49
CA GLU A 485 -15.95 7.63 -14.11
C GLU A 485 -15.84 7.82 -15.62
N ILE A 486 -16.95 8.08 -16.32
CA ILE A 486 -16.93 8.36 -17.77
C ILE A 486 -16.16 9.65 -18.03
N GLY A 487 -16.44 10.71 -17.28
CA GLY A 487 -15.81 12.02 -17.45
C GLY A 487 -14.29 11.99 -17.25
N VAL A 488 -13.82 11.48 -16.10
CA VAL A 488 -12.40 11.40 -15.75
C VAL A 488 -11.63 10.51 -16.73
N ASN A 489 -12.15 9.32 -17.03
CA ASN A 489 -11.48 8.40 -17.97
C ASN A 489 -11.39 9.00 -19.38
N THR A 490 -12.46 9.65 -19.85
CA THR A 490 -12.47 10.25 -21.19
C THR A 490 -11.56 11.46 -21.24
N TYR A 491 -11.60 12.33 -20.22
CA TYR A 491 -10.73 13.51 -20.14
C TYR A 491 -9.26 13.13 -20.10
N THR A 492 -8.87 12.21 -19.21
CA THR A 492 -7.48 11.74 -19.10
C THR A 492 -7.02 11.05 -20.39
N ARG A 493 -7.87 10.26 -21.03
CA ARG A 493 -7.60 9.68 -22.35
C ARG A 493 -7.38 10.75 -23.42
N CYS A 494 -8.25 11.75 -23.51
CA CYS A 494 -8.14 12.81 -24.50
C CYS A 494 -6.95 13.73 -24.28
N LYS A 495 -6.50 13.94 -23.03
CA LYS A 495 -5.36 14.82 -22.69
C LYS A 495 -4.02 14.08 -22.59
N LEU A 496 -3.93 12.98 -21.84
CA LEU A 496 -2.69 12.22 -21.66
C LEU A 496 -2.45 11.18 -22.77
N GLY A 497 -3.51 10.62 -23.35
CA GLY A 497 -3.40 9.62 -24.42
C GLY A 497 -3.39 8.20 -23.89
N SER A 498 -3.86 8.00 -22.66
CA SER A 498 -4.01 6.68 -22.05
C SER A 498 -5.20 6.67 -21.09
N ARG A 499 -5.78 5.49 -20.90
CA ARG A 499 -6.73 5.18 -19.82
C ARG A 499 -6.12 4.09 -18.96
N PHE A 500 -6.06 4.31 -17.65
CA PHE A 500 -5.50 3.34 -16.71
C PHE A 500 -6.61 2.48 -16.11
N LEU A 501 -6.85 1.33 -16.75
CA LEU A 501 -7.97 0.42 -16.43
C LEU A 501 -7.87 -0.23 -15.04
N GLU A 502 -6.68 -0.32 -14.46
CA GLU A 502 -6.40 -1.04 -13.21
C GLU A 502 -6.40 -0.12 -11.98
N CYS A 503 -6.77 1.16 -12.14
CA CYS A 503 -6.73 2.16 -11.07
C CYS A 503 -8.13 2.50 -10.56
N SER A 504 -8.22 2.84 -9.27
CA SER A 504 -9.42 3.41 -8.70
C SER A 504 -9.71 4.79 -9.30
N LEU A 505 -10.98 5.22 -9.22
CA LEU A 505 -11.40 6.54 -9.70
C LEU A 505 -10.65 7.67 -8.98
N GLY A 506 -10.37 7.52 -7.68
CA GLY A 506 -9.57 8.47 -6.90
C GLY A 506 -8.15 8.61 -7.44
N GLU A 507 -7.46 7.48 -7.65
CA GLU A 507 -6.11 7.49 -8.22
C GLU A 507 -6.07 8.12 -9.62
N GLN A 508 -7.10 7.94 -10.44
CA GLN A 508 -7.19 8.59 -11.75
C GLN A 508 -7.42 10.09 -11.65
N VAL A 509 -8.24 10.54 -10.71
CA VAL A 509 -8.43 11.98 -10.43
C VAL A 509 -7.13 12.59 -9.93
N ASP A 510 -6.45 11.95 -8.99
CA ASP A 510 -5.16 12.43 -8.48
C ASP A 510 -4.11 12.49 -9.60
N TRP A 511 -4.05 11.47 -10.45
CA TRP A 511 -3.14 11.42 -11.60
C TRP A 511 -3.45 12.47 -12.67
N SER A 512 -4.69 12.97 -12.75
CA SER A 512 -5.05 14.00 -13.71
C SER A 512 -4.26 15.30 -13.52
N GLY A 513 -3.69 15.52 -12.34
CA GLY A 513 -2.77 16.63 -12.08
C GLY A 513 -1.49 16.61 -12.90
N ALA A 514 -1.15 15.46 -13.53
CA ALA A 514 -0.11 15.40 -14.55
C ALA A 514 -0.47 16.27 -15.78
N ILE A 515 -1.75 16.51 -16.03
CA ILE A 515 -2.27 17.46 -17.03
C ILE A 515 -2.33 18.85 -16.40
N ASP A 516 -3.22 19.01 -15.41
CA ASP A 516 -3.52 20.25 -14.70
C ASP A 516 -4.34 19.99 -13.43
N ARG A 517 -4.43 21.00 -12.55
CA ARG A 517 -5.22 20.89 -11.32
C ARG A 517 -6.72 21.12 -11.51
N LYS A 518 -7.19 21.52 -12.70
CA LYS A 518 -8.60 21.91 -12.91
C LYS A 518 -9.57 20.79 -12.58
N LEU A 519 -9.19 19.55 -12.89
CA LEU A 519 -10.01 18.39 -12.53
C LEU A 519 -9.95 18.10 -11.02
N ILE A 520 -8.76 18.13 -10.41
CA ILE A 520 -8.56 17.90 -8.98
C ILE A 520 -9.37 18.92 -8.16
N ASP A 521 -9.24 20.21 -8.49
CA ASP A 521 -9.90 21.31 -7.78
C ASP A 521 -11.44 21.29 -7.99
N PHE A 522 -11.92 20.78 -9.13
CA PHE A 522 -13.35 20.56 -9.36
C PHE A 522 -13.90 19.36 -8.56
N VAL A 523 -13.17 18.24 -8.56
CA VAL A 523 -13.62 17.00 -7.93
C VAL A 523 -13.51 17.07 -6.41
N TYR A 524 -12.44 17.65 -5.85
CA TYR A 524 -12.22 17.70 -4.40
C TYR A 524 -12.71 19.03 -3.80
N PRO A 525 -13.86 19.02 -3.11
CA PRO A 525 -14.42 20.23 -2.53
C PRO A 525 -13.68 20.67 -1.28
N HIS A 526 -13.74 21.97 -0.97
CA HIS A 526 -13.16 22.52 0.26
C HIS A 526 -14.00 22.27 1.51
N SER A 527 -15.28 21.88 1.36
CA SER A 527 -16.18 21.59 2.47
C SER A 527 -16.05 20.13 2.93
N GLU A 528 -15.86 19.89 4.23
CA GLU A 528 -15.76 18.54 4.80
C GLU A 528 -17.01 17.68 4.53
N VAL A 529 -18.20 18.28 4.55
CA VAL A 529 -19.47 17.58 4.26
C VAL A 529 -19.50 17.10 2.81
N GLN A 530 -19.06 17.97 1.88
CA GLN A 530 -19.00 17.60 0.47
C GLN A 530 -17.89 16.57 0.20
N LEU A 531 -16.80 16.60 0.98
CA LEU A 531 -15.69 15.67 0.88
C LEU A 531 -16.08 14.28 1.41
N ALA A 532 -16.84 14.20 2.50
CA ALA A 532 -17.46 12.97 2.97
C ALA A 532 -18.43 12.36 1.93
N ARG A 533 -19.25 13.20 1.30
CA ARG A 533 -20.13 12.80 0.19
C ARG A 533 -19.35 12.29 -1.02
N LEU A 534 -18.25 12.96 -1.39
CA LEU A 534 -17.39 12.52 -2.48
C LEU A 534 -16.73 11.17 -2.16
N ARG A 535 -16.22 10.97 -0.94
CA ARG A 535 -15.64 9.68 -0.52
C ARG A 535 -16.61 8.52 -0.71
N LEU A 536 -17.90 8.74 -0.47
CA LEU A 536 -18.94 7.75 -0.75
C LEU A 536 -19.09 7.46 -2.24
N ILE A 537 -19.21 8.51 -3.06
CA ILE A 537 -19.37 8.41 -4.52
C ILE A 537 -18.18 7.67 -5.14
N MET A 538 -16.96 7.94 -4.67
CA MET A 538 -15.73 7.37 -5.23
C MET A 538 -15.58 5.87 -4.93
N GLY A 539 -16.26 5.34 -3.90
CA GLY A 539 -16.25 3.92 -3.53
C GLY A 539 -17.55 3.18 -3.85
N ILE A 540 -17.55 2.27 -4.83
CA ILE A 540 -18.77 1.50 -5.16
C ILE A 540 -19.29 0.67 -3.98
N ARG A 541 -18.37 0.12 -3.19
CA ARG A 541 -18.69 -0.66 -1.98
C ARG A 541 -19.18 0.23 -0.85
N THR A 542 -18.73 1.48 -0.78
CA THR A 542 -19.22 2.40 0.26
C THR A 542 -20.66 2.82 -0.02
N VAL A 543 -21.05 2.96 -1.30
CA VAL A 543 -22.46 3.22 -1.65
C VAL A 543 -23.35 2.02 -1.26
N TRP A 544 -22.95 0.78 -1.60
CA TRP A 544 -23.78 -0.40 -1.32
C TRP A 544 -23.90 -0.76 0.16
N TRP A 545 -22.86 -0.47 0.96
CA TRP A 545 -22.78 -0.97 2.34
C TRP A 545 -22.78 0.10 3.42
N LYS A 546 -22.69 1.40 3.09
CA LYS A 546 -22.58 2.50 4.07
C LYS A 546 -23.51 3.70 3.82
N CYS A 547 -24.34 3.67 2.76
CA CYS A 547 -25.19 4.82 2.39
C CYS A 547 -26.22 5.20 3.47
N VAL A 548 -26.70 4.22 4.25
CA VAL A 548 -27.68 4.43 5.33
C VAL A 548 -27.03 5.03 6.59
N ASP A 549 -25.73 4.79 6.82
CA ASP A 549 -25.04 5.08 8.08
C ASP A 549 -24.51 6.51 8.20
N LEU A 550 -24.50 7.28 7.10
CA LEU A 550 -23.83 8.59 7.04
C LEU A 550 -24.78 9.79 7.14
N GLY A 551 -26.03 9.58 7.59
CA GLY A 551 -26.99 10.66 7.83
C GLY A 551 -27.47 11.40 6.58
N LEU A 552 -27.13 10.91 5.38
CA LEU A 552 -27.55 11.47 4.08
C LEU A 552 -29.01 11.18 3.74
N SER A 553 -29.76 10.51 4.62
CA SER A 553 -31.21 10.31 4.44
C SER A 553 -32.02 11.60 4.46
N LYS A 554 -31.41 12.73 4.83
CA LYS A 554 -32.02 14.07 4.86
C LYS A 554 -31.70 14.96 3.65
N THR A 555 -30.75 14.59 2.78
CA THR A 555 -30.41 15.41 1.60
C THR A 555 -31.45 15.25 0.51
N SER A 556 -31.88 16.38 -0.06
CA SER A 556 -32.99 16.40 -0.99
C SER A 556 -32.56 15.94 -2.39
N LYS A 557 -33.40 15.17 -3.10
CA LYS A 557 -33.17 14.79 -4.52
C LYS A 557 -32.66 15.95 -5.40
N PRO A 558 -33.17 17.21 -5.27
CA PRO A 558 -32.65 18.38 -5.99
C PRO A 558 -31.14 18.58 -5.87
N GLU A 559 -30.52 18.33 -4.71
CA GLU A 559 -29.08 18.52 -4.52
C GLU A 559 -28.24 17.53 -5.34
N TYR A 560 -28.70 16.29 -5.47
CA TYR A 560 -28.02 15.27 -6.27
C TYR A 560 -28.25 15.47 -7.76
N THR A 561 -29.43 15.96 -8.14
CA THR A 561 -29.70 16.40 -9.51
C THR A 561 -28.81 17.56 -9.91
N GLU A 562 -28.63 18.52 -9.02
CA GLU A 562 -27.76 19.66 -9.23
C GLU A 562 -26.30 19.23 -9.36
N LEU A 563 -25.81 18.37 -8.46
CA LEU A 563 -24.46 17.81 -8.56
C LEU A 563 -24.26 17.03 -9.88
N ALA A 564 -25.23 16.22 -10.29
CA ALA A 564 -25.16 15.49 -11.55
C ALA A 564 -25.10 16.46 -12.75
N ARG A 565 -25.86 17.55 -12.70
CA ARG A 565 -25.85 18.63 -13.72
C ARG A 565 -24.48 19.30 -13.79
N GLU A 566 -23.91 19.66 -12.65
CA GLU A 566 -22.58 20.30 -12.54
C GLU A 566 -21.48 19.39 -13.11
N VAL A 567 -21.47 18.10 -12.71
CA VAL A 567 -20.52 17.11 -13.21
C VAL A 567 -20.64 16.92 -14.72
N ASN A 568 -21.87 16.75 -15.21
CA ASN A 568 -22.12 16.58 -16.64
C ASN A 568 -21.64 17.80 -17.44
N HIS A 569 -22.04 19.00 -17.01
CA HIS A 569 -21.66 20.26 -17.67
C HIS A 569 -20.14 20.51 -17.64
N PHE A 570 -19.49 20.23 -16.51
CA PHE A 570 -18.04 20.39 -16.38
C PHE A 570 -17.32 19.52 -17.40
N PHE A 571 -17.61 18.22 -17.44
CA PHE A 571 -16.92 17.30 -18.34
C PHE A 571 -17.24 17.57 -19.81
N GLU A 572 -18.49 17.89 -20.14
CA GLU A 572 -18.85 18.28 -21.52
C GLU A 572 -17.96 19.42 -22.02
N LYS A 573 -17.85 20.49 -21.23
CA LYS A 573 -17.00 21.65 -21.53
C LYS A 573 -15.51 21.30 -21.62
N GLN A 574 -15.00 20.47 -20.72
CA GLN A 574 -13.58 20.09 -20.75
C GLN A 574 -13.24 19.17 -21.92
N LEU A 575 -14.16 18.26 -22.28
CA LEU A 575 -13.99 17.35 -23.41
C LEU A 575 -14.02 18.09 -24.75
N ASP A 576 -14.89 19.09 -24.91
CA ASP A 576 -14.87 19.96 -26.10
C ASP A 576 -13.55 20.70 -26.27
N LYS A 577 -13.05 21.28 -25.17
CA LYS A 577 -11.74 21.93 -25.18
C LYS A 577 -10.62 20.95 -25.53
N ALA A 578 -10.67 19.72 -25.00
CA ALA A 578 -9.69 18.69 -25.31
C ALA A 578 -9.72 18.28 -26.79
N LEU A 579 -10.91 18.13 -27.38
CA LEU A 579 -11.06 17.81 -28.80
C LEU A 579 -10.57 18.92 -29.71
N VAL A 580 -10.88 20.18 -29.42
CA VAL A 580 -10.38 21.33 -30.19
C VAL A 580 -8.86 21.34 -30.21
N GLN A 581 -8.21 21.10 -29.06
CA GLN A 581 -6.75 21.03 -28.99
C GLN A 581 -6.17 19.86 -29.78
N LEU A 582 -6.79 18.68 -29.74
CA LEU A 582 -6.37 17.54 -30.56
C LEU A 582 -6.49 17.82 -32.04
N LYS A 583 -7.59 18.46 -32.47
CA LYS A 583 -7.81 18.87 -33.85
C LYS A 583 -6.75 19.85 -34.34
N GLN A 584 -6.50 20.90 -33.55
CA GLN A 584 -5.46 21.90 -33.85
C GLN A 584 -4.08 21.25 -33.98
N ARG A 585 -3.78 20.26 -33.13
CA ARG A 585 -2.50 19.55 -33.19
C ARG A 585 -2.38 18.66 -34.44
N ALA A 586 -3.45 17.98 -34.83
CA ALA A 586 -3.50 17.20 -36.07
C ALA A 586 -3.32 18.09 -37.30
N GLU A 587 -4.02 19.23 -37.35
CA GLU A 587 -3.89 20.21 -38.45
C GLU A 587 -2.49 20.83 -38.52
N GLN A 588 -1.88 21.14 -37.37
CA GLN A 588 -0.50 21.64 -37.30
C GLN A 588 0.48 20.61 -37.88
N LYS A 589 0.38 19.35 -37.45
CA LYS A 589 1.26 18.28 -37.91
C LYS A 589 1.11 17.98 -39.40
N LYS A 590 -0.11 18.07 -39.92
CA LYS A 590 -0.39 17.95 -41.36
C LYS A 590 0.27 19.07 -42.16
N LYS A 591 0.30 20.31 -41.64
CA LYS A 591 1.00 21.44 -42.29
C LYS A 591 2.52 21.29 -42.25
N GLU A 592 3.07 20.81 -41.14
CA GLU A 592 4.51 20.51 -41.01
C GLU A 592 4.94 19.46 -42.06
N ALA A 593 4.16 18.38 -42.23
CA ALA A 593 4.45 17.32 -43.21
C ALA A 593 4.27 17.72 -44.69
N ILE A 594 3.66 18.88 -44.99
CA ILE A 594 3.52 19.42 -46.35
C ILE A 594 4.66 20.43 -46.65
N SER A 595 5.34 20.92 -45.61
CA SER A 595 6.41 21.91 -45.72
C SER A 595 7.82 21.30 -45.69
N ASP A 596 7.95 20.05 -45.26
CA ASP A 596 9.15 19.19 -45.41
C ASP A 596 9.06 18.39 -46.72
#